data_AF-A0A952BAJ1-F1
#
_entry.id   AF-A0A952BAJ1-F1
#
_cell.length_a   1.000
_cell.length_b   1.000
_cell.length_c   1.000
_cell.angle_alpha   90.00
_cell.angle_beta   90.00
_cell.angle_gamma   90.00
#
_symmetry.space_group_name_H-M   'P 1'
#
loop_
_entity.id
_entity.type
_entity.pdbx_description
1 polymer ?
#
loop_
_entity_poly.entity_id
_entity_poly.type
_entity_poly.pdbx_seq_one_letter_code
_entity_poly.pdbx_strand_id
1 'polypeptide(L)'
;MLTKRFASVGILLVVFCGLTVTGCTNNATKSAGLRKARLLVELPDYCNTPDGMALMPDGGFVLSVPNFNDPTPGAFIMKISADNKVSKFFVPPVHPKTGVAGPMGICLAPSGDLYYADNQFSPDTPESSRVMRIVMRNGRPQRAVTVVSGLNVANAVAIKGEYLYVSDTVMVPGSKPLISGIFRFKIGEEGVKMKTPLEDDPHLIAKIKTYHKTIGYGADGLCFDTKGNLFCGNFADGTIHKITFDGRDNVTSNKIFVNDPKMKCADGLFCDPKTNRILVADMVQNAIQFVYPDGSVETIAMNGDTDGADGGIDQPCEAILRGNEVIISNMDWPFEGVVNTAWDKPYTLSVVKLK
;
A
#
# COMPACT_ATOMS: atom_id res chain seq x y z
N MET A 1 82.85 36.50 -46.53
CA MET A 1 82.50 36.10 -47.90
C MET A 1 80.99 35.93 -47.98
N LEU A 2 80.39 36.50 -49.04
CA LEU A 2 79.05 36.33 -49.65
C LEU A 2 78.09 35.31 -48.99
N THR A 3 76.77 35.51 -48.79
CA THR A 3 75.70 36.22 -49.52
C THR A 3 74.42 36.10 -48.65
N LYS A 4 73.60 37.13 -48.37
CA LYS A 4 72.36 37.54 -49.12
C LYS A 4 71.43 36.33 -49.44
N ARG A 5 70.13 36.24 -49.11
CA ARG A 5 69.01 37.20 -49.10
C ARG A 5 67.68 36.54 -48.58
N PHE A 6 66.84 37.37 -47.94
CA PHE A 6 65.37 37.54 -48.07
C PHE A 6 64.31 36.57 -47.51
N ALA A 7 63.38 37.23 -46.82
CA ALA A 7 62.05 36.88 -46.31
C ALA A 7 61.10 36.09 -47.22
N SER A 8 60.14 35.38 -46.59
CA SER A 8 58.73 35.36 -47.00
C SER A 8 57.83 34.90 -45.83
N VAL A 9 56.77 35.67 -45.60
CA VAL A 9 55.67 35.42 -44.69
C VAL A 9 54.75 34.36 -45.30
N GLY A 10 54.32 33.37 -44.52
CA GLY A 10 53.32 32.39 -44.89
C GLY A 10 52.35 32.14 -43.74
N ILE A 11 51.18 32.77 -43.84
CA ILE A 11 50.00 32.51 -43.02
C ILE A 11 49.50 31.10 -43.35
N LEU A 12 49.39 30.21 -42.36
CA LEU A 12 48.68 28.93 -42.54
C LEU A 12 47.40 28.94 -41.71
N LEU A 13 46.28 28.87 -42.43
CA LEU A 13 44.93 28.79 -41.92
C LEU A 13 44.59 27.36 -41.49
N VAL A 14 43.79 27.32 -40.43
CA VAL A 14 43.19 26.23 -39.64
C VAL A 14 42.53 25.09 -40.45
N VAL A 15 42.69 23.85 -39.98
CA VAL A 15 41.57 22.88 -39.86
C VAL A 15 41.70 22.13 -38.53
N PHE A 16 41.03 22.63 -37.49
CA PHE A 16 40.80 21.89 -36.25
C PHE A 16 39.52 21.07 -36.46
N CYS A 17 39.67 19.76 -36.59
CA CYS A 17 38.54 18.83 -36.63
C CYS A 17 37.95 18.73 -35.22
N GLY A 18 36.79 19.35 -35.02
CA GLY A 18 36.05 19.29 -33.75
C GLY A 18 35.46 17.90 -33.53
N LEU A 19 36.09 17.13 -32.64
CA LEU A 19 35.42 16.02 -31.97
C LEU A 19 34.53 16.61 -30.87
N THR A 20 33.26 16.81 -31.20
CA THR A 20 32.21 17.05 -30.20
C THR A 20 32.05 15.78 -29.38
N VAL A 21 32.66 15.75 -28.20
CA VAL A 21 32.26 14.83 -27.14
C VAL A 21 30.83 15.22 -26.77
N THR A 22 29.86 14.47 -27.29
CA THR A 22 28.47 14.53 -26.83
C THR A 22 28.50 14.17 -25.35
N GLY A 23 28.49 15.19 -24.50
CA GLY A 23 28.25 15.04 -23.08
C GLY A 23 26.91 14.37 -22.91
N CYS A 24 26.91 13.10 -22.51
CA CYS A 24 25.75 12.48 -21.91
C CYS A 24 25.36 13.35 -20.72
N THR A 25 24.27 14.12 -20.88
CA THR A 25 23.61 14.76 -19.74
C THR A 25 23.07 13.62 -18.89
N ASN A 26 23.88 13.18 -17.93
CA ASN A 26 23.40 12.47 -16.75
C ASN A 26 22.45 13.41 -16.04
N ASN A 27 21.16 13.36 -16.39
CA ASN A 27 20.09 13.73 -15.48
C ASN A 27 20.07 12.67 -14.37
N ALA A 28 21.12 12.67 -13.55
CA ALA A 28 21.03 12.12 -12.22
C ALA A 28 20.08 13.06 -11.47
N THR A 29 18.81 12.67 -11.41
CA THR A 29 17.87 13.20 -10.43
C THR A 29 18.58 13.14 -9.09
N LYS A 30 19.01 14.31 -8.58
CA LYS A 30 19.50 14.45 -7.22
C LYS A 30 18.45 13.79 -6.33
N SER A 31 18.80 12.68 -5.68
CA SER A 31 17.98 12.09 -4.62
C SER A 31 17.65 13.24 -3.67
N ALA A 32 16.36 13.59 -3.60
CA ALA A 32 15.90 14.47 -2.55
C ALA A 32 16.12 13.66 -1.27
N GLY A 33 17.08 14.06 -0.44
CA GLY A 33 17.38 13.33 0.79
C GLY A 33 16.12 13.05 1.60
N LEU A 34 16.20 12.05 2.49
CA LEU A 34 15.06 11.58 3.30
C LEU A 34 14.27 12.75 3.90
N ARG A 35 12.96 12.71 3.70
CA ARG A 35 12.04 13.70 4.23
C ARG A 35 11.69 13.31 5.66
N LYS A 36 11.66 14.30 6.56
CA LYS A 36 11.21 14.10 7.94
C LYS A 36 9.68 13.99 7.99
N ALA A 37 9.18 12.88 8.53
CA ALA A 37 7.78 12.73 8.92
C ALA A 37 7.45 13.64 10.12
N ARG A 38 6.19 14.02 10.24
CA ARG A 38 5.67 14.89 11.30
C ARG A 38 4.29 14.43 11.70
N LEU A 39 3.86 14.82 12.90
CA LEU A 39 2.51 14.54 13.37
C LEU A 39 1.49 15.19 12.44
N LEU A 40 0.59 14.38 11.89
CA LEU A 40 -0.63 14.87 11.24
C LEU A 40 -1.72 15.05 12.28
N VAL A 41 -1.99 13.98 13.02
CA VAL A 41 -3.09 13.85 13.97
C VAL A 41 -2.69 12.85 15.05
N GLU A 42 -2.96 13.20 16.31
CA GLU A 42 -3.07 12.24 17.40
C GLU A 42 -4.49 11.65 17.40
N LEU A 43 -4.57 10.32 17.34
CA LEU A 43 -5.83 9.58 17.36
C LEU A 43 -6.32 9.44 18.80
N PRO A 44 -7.64 9.36 19.03
CA PRO A 44 -8.18 9.08 20.35
C PRO A 44 -7.68 7.75 20.93
N ASP A 45 -7.59 7.63 22.25
CA ASP A 45 -7.13 6.43 22.98
C ASP A 45 -7.84 5.13 22.59
N TYR A 46 -9.04 5.20 22.03
CA TYR A 46 -9.79 4.04 21.53
C TYR A 46 -9.40 3.63 20.10
N CYS A 47 -8.29 4.14 19.56
CA CYS A 47 -7.78 3.86 18.21
C CYS A 47 -6.33 3.37 18.27
N ASN A 48 -6.09 2.27 18.96
CA ASN A 48 -4.77 1.72 19.26
C ASN A 48 -4.07 0.98 18.11
N THR A 49 -4.82 0.63 17.06
CA THR A 49 -4.24 0.01 15.87
C THR A 49 -5.00 0.55 14.66
N PRO A 50 -4.54 1.65 14.03
CA PRO A 50 -5.08 2.12 12.76
C PRO A 50 -4.52 1.28 11.60
N ASP A 51 -5.28 1.15 10.52
CA ASP A 51 -4.93 0.31 9.37
C ASP A 51 -5.21 1.06 8.04
N GLY A 52 -5.95 0.45 7.12
CA GLY A 52 -6.20 0.98 5.78
C GLY A 52 -6.96 2.30 5.74
N MET A 53 -6.71 3.07 4.67
CA MET A 53 -7.32 4.38 4.45
C MET A 53 -7.94 4.51 3.05
N ALA A 54 -9.06 5.24 2.96
CA ALA A 54 -9.66 5.60 1.67
C ALA A 54 -9.96 7.10 1.58
N LEU A 55 -9.43 7.75 0.54
CA LEU A 55 -9.73 9.16 0.24
C LEU A 55 -11.22 9.35 -0.05
N MET A 56 -11.77 10.44 0.49
CA MET A 56 -13.17 10.81 0.31
C MET A 56 -13.29 12.05 -0.60
N PRO A 57 -14.43 12.24 -1.31
CA PRO A 57 -14.61 13.36 -2.23
C PRO A 57 -14.58 14.74 -1.56
N ASP A 58 -14.77 14.82 -0.25
CA ASP A 58 -14.74 16.06 0.53
C ASP A 58 -13.32 16.50 0.93
N GLY A 59 -12.29 15.80 0.43
CA GLY A 59 -10.88 16.08 0.73
C GLY A 59 -10.41 15.48 2.05
N GLY A 60 -11.28 14.82 2.81
CA GLY A 60 -10.91 13.97 3.93
C GLY A 60 -10.57 12.54 3.50
N PHE A 61 -10.50 11.65 4.48
CA PHE A 61 -10.39 10.21 4.28
C PHE A 61 -11.05 9.46 5.43
N VAL A 62 -11.42 8.21 5.18
CA VAL A 62 -11.78 7.26 6.24
C VAL A 62 -10.58 6.39 6.58
N LEU A 63 -10.55 5.93 7.83
CA LEU A 63 -9.49 5.12 8.41
C LEU A 63 -10.12 3.91 9.09
N SER A 64 -9.68 2.71 8.71
CA SER A 64 -9.99 1.48 9.45
C SER A 64 -9.18 1.44 10.73
N VAL A 65 -9.83 1.03 11.82
CA VAL A 65 -9.20 0.93 13.14
C VAL A 65 -9.63 -0.40 13.76
N PRO A 66 -8.89 -1.50 13.48
CA PRO A 66 -9.20 -2.82 14.02
C PRO A 66 -8.98 -2.94 15.54
N ASN A 67 -8.08 -2.13 16.12
CA ASN A 67 -7.72 -2.20 17.54
C ASN A 67 -7.23 -3.58 17.99
N PHE A 68 -6.33 -4.19 17.21
CA PHE A 68 -5.85 -5.53 17.50
C PHE A 68 -4.95 -5.60 18.75
N ASN A 69 -4.32 -4.50 19.18
CA ASN A 69 -3.55 -4.46 20.43
C ASN A 69 -4.45 -4.62 21.66
N ASP A 70 -5.44 -3.74 21.78
CA ASP A 70 -6.47 -3.81 22.81
C ASP A 70 -7.85 -3.78 22.16
N PRO A 71 -8.54 -4.93 22.05
CA PRO A 71 -9.84 -5.01 21.40
C PRO A 71 -10.98 -4.48 22.27
N THR A 72 -10.74 -4.10 23.54
CA THR A 72 -11.78 -3.65 24.49
C THR A 72 -12.67 -2.52 23.96
N PRO A 73 -12.14 -1.50 23.27
CA PRO A 73 -12.98 -0.43 22.71
C PRO A 73 -13.87 -0.88 21.54
N GLY A 74 -13.59 -2.05 20.95
CA GLY A 74 -14.16 -2.51 19.69
C GLY A 74 -13.51 -1.83 18.48
N ALA A 75 -13.84 -2.30 17.29
CA ALA A 75 -13.31 -1.74 16.04
C ALA A 75 -14.15 -0.54 15.55
N PHE A 76 -13.50 0.36 14.80
CA PHE A 76 -14.14 1.54 14.22
C PHE A 76 -13.71 1.76 12.77
N ILE A 77 -14.57 2.42 12.01
CA ILE A 77 -14.13 3.25 10.90
C ILE A 77 -14.17 4.70 11.40
N MET A 78 -13.05 5.38 11.33
CA MET A 78 -12.89 6.78 11.69
C MET A 78 -12.96 7.65 10.43
N LYS A 79 -13.30 8.93 10.60
CA LYS A 79 -13.20 9.94 9.55
C LYS A 79 -12.23 11.03 9.98
N ILE A 80 -11.27 11.32 9.11
CA ILE A 80 -10.39 12.47 9.19
C ILE A 80 -10.84 13.44 8.10
N SER A 81 -11.25 14.63 8.53
CA SER A 81 -11.71 15.69 7.62
C SER A 81 -10.54 16.35 6.87
N ALA A 82 -10.87 17.19 5.89
CA ALA A 82 -9.86 17.94 5.13
C ALA A 82 -8.99 18.87 6.00
N ASP A 83 -9.52 19.34 7.13
CA ASP A 83 -8.81 20.12 8.15
C ASP A 83 -8.27 19.25 9.31
N ASN A 84 -8.14 17.93 9.08
CA ASN A 84 -7.54 16.96 9.99
C ASN A 84 -8.27 16.73 11.32
N LYS A 85 -9.56 17.09 11.43
CA LYS A 85 -10.37 16.71 12.60
C LYS A 85 -10.81 15.26 12.52
N VAL A 86 -10.65 14.55 13.63
CA VAL A 86 -11.04 13.14 13.81
C VAL A 86 -12.46 13.02 14.34
N SER A 87 -13.24 12.09 13.80
CA SER A 87 -14.57 11.74 14.30
C SER A 87 -14.88 10.27 14.05
N LYS A 88 -15.71 9.66 14.90
CA LYS A 88 -16.25 8.31 14.61
C LYS A 88 -17.16 8.39 13.39
N PHE A 89 -16.96 7.48 12.43
CA PHE A 89 -17.72 7.45 11.20
C PHE A 89 -18.70 6.28 11.16
N PHE A 90 -18.21 5.08 11.48
CA PHE A 90 -19.03 3.86 11.48
C PHE A 90 -18.50 2.85 12.50
N VAL A 91 -19.39 2.02 13.04
CA VAL A 91 -19.03 0.89 13.91
C VAL A 91 -19.29 -0.39 13.11
N PRO A 92 -18.24 -1.08 12.65
CA PRO A 92 -18.37 -2.37 11.97
C PRO A 92 -19.15 -3.39 12.81
N PRO A 93 -20.10 -4.14 12.22
CA PRO A 93 -20.75 -5.22 12.94
C PRO A 93 -19.75 -6.35 13.21
N VAL A 94 -19.79 -6.88 14.44
CA VAL A 94 -18.99 -8.05 14.81
C VAL A 94 -19.36 -9.27 13.96
N HIS A 95 -18.38 -10.13 13.71
CA HIS A 95 -18.61 -11.40 13.04
C HIS A 95 -19.37 -12.35 13.99
N PRO A 96 -20.48 -12.98 13.55
CA PRO A 96 -21.35 -13.77 14.43
C PRO A 96 -20.66 -14.94 15.15
N LYS A 97 -19.63 -15.53 14.53
CA LYS A 97 -18.86 -16.65 15.08
C LYS A 97 -17.77 -16.22 16.07
N THR A 98 -17.07 -15.12 15.79
CA THR A 98 -15.86 -14.72 16.54
C THR A 98 -16.18 -13.66 17.60
N GLY A 99 -17.30 -12.94 17.46
CA GLY A 99 -17.70 -11.89 18.37
C GLY A 99 -16.92 -10.58 18.23
N VAL A 100 -16.03 -10.48 17.24
CA VAL A 100 -15.19 -9.29 16.99
C VAL A 100 -15.31 -8.81 15.54
N ALA A 101 -14.86 -7.60 15.26
CA ALA A 101 -14.70 -7.06 13.92
C ALA A 101 -13.23 -6.64 13.73
N GLY A 102 -12.68 -6.84 12.54
CA GLY A 102 -11.29 -6.50 12.21
C GLY A 102 -11.22 -5.78 10.87
N PRO A 103 -11.75 -4.55 10.75
CA PRO A 103 -11.65 -3.78 9.52
C PRO A 103 -10.18 -3.53 9.15
N MET A 104 -9.77 -3.96 7.97
CA MET A 104 -8.43 -3.74 7.41
C MET A 104 -8.51 -2.77 6.22
N GLY A 105 -7.89 -3.10 5.08
CA GLY A 105 -8.00 -2.35 3.84
C GLY A 105 -9.43 -1.93 3.52
N ILE A 106 -9.58 -0.69 3.07
CA ILE A 106 -10.86 -0.05 2.78
C ILE A 106 -10.76 0.75 1.47
N CYS A 107 -11.80 0.72 0.64
CA CYS A 107 -11.84 1.48 -0.60
C CYS A 107 -13.22 2.08 -0.88
N LEU A 108 -13.23 3.19 -1.62
CA LEU A 108 -14.44 3.88 -2.06
C LEU A 108 -14.85 3.37 -3.45
N ALA A 109 -16.09 2.88 -3.56
CA ALA A 109 -16.67 2.49 -4.83
C ALA A 109 -17.21 3.71 -5.61
N PRO A 110 -17.33 3.62 -6.95
CA PRO A 110 -17.98 4.66 -7.76
C PRO A 110 -19.42 4.98 -7.34
N SER A 111 -20.13 4.03 -6.71
CA SER A 111 -21.48 4.26 -6.15
C SER A 111 -21.48 5.21 -4.95
N GLY A 112 -20.31 5.47 -4.36
CA GLY A 112 -20.14 6.17 -3.10
C GLY A 112 -20.16 5.25 -1.87
N ASP A 113 -20.41 3.95 -2.04
CA ASP A 113 -20.29 2.96 -0.96
C ASP A 113 -18.83 2.68 -0.61
N LEU A 114 -18.59 2.23 0.62
CA LEU A 114 -17.26 1.77 1.04
C LEU A 114 -17.24 0.25 1.12
N TYR A 115 -16.15 -0.36 0.69
CA TYR A 115 -15.88 -1.77 0.87
C TYR A 115 -14.66 -1.91 1.78
N TYR A 116 -14.69 -2.84 2.71
CA TYR A 116 -13.56 -3.12 3.60
C TYR A 116 -13.39 -4.62 3.81
N ALA A 117 -12.15 -5.06 3.97
CA ALA A 117 -11.86 -6.41 4.44
C ALA A 117 -12.09 -6.49 5.95
N ASP A 118 -12.72 -7.56 6.40
CA ASP A 118 -12.96 -7.87 7.80
C ASP A 118 -12.12 -9.11 8.16
N ASN A 119 -10.92 -8.86 8.66
CA ASN A 119 -9.96 -9.89 9.05
C ASN A 119 -10.38 -10.51 10.38
N GLN A 120 -10.59 -11.81 10.34
CA GLN A 120 -11.01 -12.62 11.47
C GLN A 120 -10.01 -13.75 11.75
N PHE A 121 -8.81 -13.68 11.18
CA PHE A 121 -7.87 -14.78 11.26
C PHE A 121 -7.36 -15.00 12.68
N SER A 122 -7.66 -16.16 13.22
CA SER A 122 -6.96 -16.75 14.35
C SER A 122 -6.77 -18.25 14.10
N PRO A 123 -5.85 -18.93 14.82
CA PRO A 123 -5.72 -20.38 14.74
C PRO A 123 -7.04 -21.14 14.95
N ASP A 124 -7.98 -20.58 15.72
CA ASP A 124 -9.27 -21.19 16.05
C ASP A 124 -10.40 -20.80 15.09
N THR A 125 -10.14 -19.88 14.16
CA THR A 125 -11.15 -19.30 13.26
C THR A 125 -10.68 -19.30 11.80
N PRO A 126 -10.26 -20.45 11.26
CA PRO A 126 -9.98 -20.53 9.82
C PRO A 126 -11.22 -20.15 9.01
N GLU A 127 -11.00 -19.64 7.80
CA GLU A 127 -12.05 -19.33 6.83
C GLU A 127 -13.17 -18.41 7.40
N SER A 128 -12.83 -17.56 8.38
CA SER A 128 -13.81 -16.69 9.06
C SER A 128 -13.72 -15.23 8.59
N SER A 129 -12.70 -14.87 7.80
CA SER A 129 -12.56 -13.52 7.26
C SER A 129 -13.60 -13.26 6.17
N ARG A 130 -13.95 -11.98 6.01
CA ARG A 130 -15.02 -11.53 5.13
C ARG A 130 -14.64 -10.27 4.36
N VAL A 131 -15.42 -9.95 3.35
CA VAL A 131 -15.46 -8.60 2.78
C VAL A 131 -16.83 -8.00 3.03
N MET A 132 -16.85 -6.74 3.43
CA MET A 132 -18.04 -6.04 3.89
C MET A 132 -18.25 -4.78 3.05
N ARG A 133 -19.50 -4.43 2.78
CA ARG A 133 -19.92 -3.18 2.13
C ARG A 133 -20.65 -2.31 3.12
N ILE A 134 -20.17 -1.10 3.36
CA ILE A 134 -20.92 -0.05 4.05
C ILE A 134 -21.77 0.66 3.01
N VAL A 135 -23.08 0.50 3.13
CA VAL A 135 -24.05 1.20 2.28
C VAL A 135 -24.08 2.67 2.67
N MET A 136 -23.84 3.54 1.70
CA MET A 136 -23.73 4.97 1.86
C MET A 136 -24.97 5.67 1.28
N ARG A 137 -25.49 6.68 1.99
CA ARG A 137 -26.55 7.57 1.49
C ARG A 137 -26.23 9.00 1.84
N ASN A 138 -26.21 9.88 0.85
CA ASN A 138 -25.90 11.31 1.02
C ASN A 138 -24.59 11.54 1.82
N GLY A 139 -23.54 10.76 1.50
CA GLY A 139 -22.24 10.85 2.16
C GLY A 139 -22.20 10.32 3.60
N ARG A 140 -23.23 9.60 4.06
CA ARG A 140 -23.32 9.04 5.42
C ARG A 140 -23.50 7.51 5.42
N PRO A 141 -22.80 6.79 6.31
CA PRO A 141 -22.93 5.34 6.40
C PRO A 141 -24.27 4.95 7.02
N GLN A 142 -24.85 3.86 6.51
CA GLN A 142 -26.17 3.37 6.93
C GLN A 142 -26.07 2.02 7.65
N ARG A 143 -25.60 1.00 6.92
CA ARG A 143 -25.48 -0.37 7.40
C ARG A 143 -24.33 -1.06 6.68
N ALA A 144 -23.79 -2.12 7.27
CA ALA A 144 -22.85 -3.00 6.60
C ALA A 144 -23.55 -4.27 6.10
N VAL A 145 -23.08 -4.79 4.97
CA VAL A 145 -23.56 -6.04 4.34
C VAL A 145 -22.35 -6.92 4.06
N THR A 146 -22.47 -8.23 4.35
CA THR A 146 -21.44 -9.18 3.95
C THR A 146 -21.50 -9.42 2.45
N VAL A 147 -20.40 -9.11 1.77
CA VAL A 147 -20.22 -9.30 0.33
C VAL A 147 -19.65 -10.68 0.06
N VAL A 148 -18.58 -11.03 0.77
CA VAL A 148 -17.86 -12.30 0.66
C VAL A 148 -17.62 -12.86 2.07
N SER A 149 -17.66 -14.18 2.22
CA SER A 149 -17.33 -14.89 3.45
C SER A 149 -16.57 -16.18 3.15
N GLY A 150 -15.70 -16.62 4.04
CA GLY A 150 -14.91 -17.85 3.86
C GLY A 150 -13.44 -17.61 3.53
N LEU A 151 -12.94 -16.37 3.61
CA LEU A 151 -11.52 -16.05 3.41
C LEU A 151 -10.72 -16.41 4.68
N ASN A 152 -9.42 -16.66 4.53
CA ASN A 152 -8.52 -16.88 5.66
C ASN A 152 -8.07 -15.55 6.27
N VAL A 153 -7.26 -14.77 5.55
CA VAL A 153 -6.77 -13.46 6.00
C VAL A 153 -7.16 -12.40 4.98
N ALA A 154 -8.41 -11.94 5.03
CA ALA A 154 -8.86 -10.86 4.15
C ALA A 154 -8.16 -9.56 4.53
N ASN A 155 -7.45 -8.92 3.60
CA ASN A 155 -6.60 -7.79 3.93
C ASN A 155 -6.89 -6.53 3.11
N ALA A 156 -6.31 -6.39 1.91
CA ALA A 156 -6.59 -5.24 1.06
C ALA A 156 -7.88 -5.43 0.24
N VAL A 157 -8.55 -4.32 -0.06
CA VAL A 157 -9.61 -4.27 -1.07
C VAL A 157 -9.35 -3.15 -2.08
N ALA A 158 -9.60 -3.43 -3.35
CA ALA A 158 -9.46 -2.45 -4.43
C ALA A 158 -10.58 -2.62 -5.45
N ILE A 159 -10.95 -1.54 -6.13
CA ILE A 159 -11.99 -1.54 -7.16
C ILE A 159 -11.42 -1.07 -8.50
N LYS A 160 -11.76 -1.78 -9.57
CA LYS A 160 -11.55 -1.37 -10.96
C LYS A 160 -12.78 -1.71 -11.79
N GLY A 161 -13.41 -0.70 -12.38
CA GLY A 161 -14.60 -0.89 -13.22
C GLY A 161 -15.74 -1.53 -12.41
N GLU A 162 -16.25 -2.66 -12.88
CA GLU A 162 -17.34 -3.40 -12.22
C GLU A 162 -16.84 -4.44 -11.20
N TYR A 163 -15.54 -4.48 -10.88
CA TYR A 163 -14.96 -5.54 -10.06
C TYR A 163 -14.35 -5.02 -8.76
N LEU A 164 -14.60 -5.80 -7.71
CA LEU A 164 -13.94 -5.73 -6.41
C LEU A 164 -12.85 -6.80 -6.36
N TYR A 165 -11.69 -6.43 -5.84
CA TYR A 165 -10.53 -7.28 -5.67
C TYR A 165 -10.19 -7.33 -4.18
N VAL A 166 -9.80 -8.50 -3.69
CA VAL A 166 -9.38 -8.70 -2.30
C VAL A 166 -8.15 -9.59 -2.24
N SER A 167 -7.18 -9.25 -1.40
CA SER A 167 -6.07 -10.13 -1.08
C SER A 167 -6.41 -11.05 0.08
N ASP A 168 -5.95 -12.30 -0.02
CA ASP A 168 -5.90 -13.24 1.10
C ASP A 168 -4.44 -13.55 1.41
N THR A 169 -3.96 -12.98 2.52
CA THR A 169 -2.55 -12.96 2.90
C THR A 169 -2.00 -14.35 3.24
N VAL A 170 -2.86 -15.29 3.65
CA VAL A 170 -2.51 -16.67 4.04
C VAL A 170 -3.55 -17.63 3.46
N MET A 171 -3.72 -17.60 2.13
CA MET A 171 -4.72 -18.40 1.42
C MET A 171 -4.56 -19.92 1.66
N VAL A 172 -3.32 -20.43 1.72
CA VAL A 172 -3.02 -21.83 2.07
C VAL A 172 -2.18 -21.88 3.36
N PRO A 173 -2.82 -21.93 4.54
CA PRO A 173 -2.12 -21.97 5.83
C PRO A 173 -1.10 -23.11 5.90
N GLY A 174 0.10 -22.81 6.42
CA GLY A 174 1.18 -23.79 6.61
C GLY A 174 1.96 -24.19 5.36
N SER A 175 1.63 -23.65 4.17
CA SER A 175 2.39 -23.90 2.95
C SER A 175 3.83 -23.35 3.02
N LYS A 176 4.77 -24.02 2.32
CA LYS A 176 6.17 -23.61 2.19
C LYS A 176 6.63 -23.76 0.73
N PRO A 177 6.89 -22.66 -0.03
CA PRO A 177 6.69 -21.25 0.36
C PRO A 177 5.24 -20.96 0.73
N LEU A 178 5.00 -19.90 1.51
CA LEU A 178 3.65 -19.46 1.83
C LEU A 178 2.91 -19.08 0.53
N ILE A 179 1.69 -19.57 0.38
CA ILE A 179 0.82 -19.29 -0.76
C ILE A 179 -0.31 -18.37 -0.30
N SER A 180 -0.36 -17.20 -0.93
CA SER A 180 -1.40 -16.18 -0.80
C SER A 180 -2.12 -15.98 -2.14
N GLY A 181 -3.24 -15.28 -2.13
CA GLY A 181 -4.12 -15.16 -3.29
C GLY A 181 -4.74 -13.78 -3.47
N ILE A 182 -5.21 -13.52 -4.69
CA ILE A 182 -6.06 -12.38 -5.00
C ILE A 182 -7.33 -12.91 -5.64
N PHE A 183 -8.47 -12.52 -5.07
CA PHE A 183 -9.80 -12.88 -5.55
C PHE A 183 -10.48 -11.69 -6.19
N ARG A 184 -11.39 -11.96 -7.13
CA ARG A 184 -12.16 -10.95 -7.85
C ARG A 184 -13.64 -11.29 -7.87
N PHE A 185 -14.48 -10.32 -7.52
CA PHE A 185 -15.94 -10.43 -7.47
C PHE A 185 -16.59 -9.31 -8.28
N LYS A 186 -17.76 -9.55 -8.85
CA LYS A 186 -18.51 -8.48 -9.51
C LYS A 186 -19.19 -7.61 -8.45
N ILE A 187 -19.07 -6.30 -8.59
CA ILE A 187 -19.78 -5.35 -7.72
C ILE A 187 -21.29 -5.57 -7.89
N GLY A 188 -21.97 -5.72 -6.75
CA GLY A 188 -23.39 -6.06 -6.70
C GLY A 188 -23.67 -7.53 -6.36
N GLU A 189 -22.67 -8.41 -6.48
CA GLU A 189 -22.71 -9.72 -5.82
C GLU A 189 -22.61 -9.51 -4.31
N GLU A 190 -23.57 -10.05 -3.56
CA GLU A 190 -23.59 -10.00 -2.09
C GLU A 190 -23.83 -11.40 -1.54
N GLY A 191 -23.25 -11.71 -0.38
CA GLY A 191 -23.41 -13.01 0.27
C GLY A 191 -22.68 -14.16 -0.42
N VAL A 192 -21.63 -13.88 -1.21
CA VAL A 192 -20.77 -14.92 -1.81
C VAL A 192 -20.09 -15.71 -0.68
N LYS A 193 -20.12 -17.03 -0.79
CA LYS A 193 -19.40 -17.94 0.10
C LYS A 193 -18.26 -18.58 -0.68
N MET A 194 -17.05 -18.41 -0.19
CA MET A 194 -15.87 -19.00 -0.80
C MET A 194 -15.96 -20.53 -0.76
N LYS A 195 -15.45 -21.16 -1.81
CA LYS A 195 -15.26 -22.59 -1.92
C LYS A 195 -13.90 -22.96 -1.29
N THR A 196 -13.92 -23.98 -0.45
CA THR A 196 -12.72 -24.55 0.17
C THR A 196 -12.33 -25.86 -0.54
N PRO A 197 -11.03 -26.13 -0.79
CA PRO A 197 -9.90 -25.24 -0.51
C PRO A 197 -9.93 -23.99 -1.39
N LEU A 198 -9.53 -22.84 -0.84
CA LEU A 198 -9.61 -21.53 -1.50
C LEU A 198 -8.88 -21.49 -2.85
N GLU A 199 -7.88 -22.36 -3.03
CA GLU A 199 -7.15 -22.48 -4.27
C GLU A 199 -7.97 -22.99 -5.47
N ASP A 200 -9.11 -23.62 -5.19
CA ASP A 200 -10.06 -24.16 -6.16
C ASP A 200 -11.30 -23.27 -6.35
N ASP A 201 -11.33 -22.10 -5.70
CA ASP A 201 -12.41 -21.13 -5.84
C ASP A 201 -12.34 -20.42 -7.21
N PRO A 202 -13.45 -20.32 -7.95
CA PRO A 202 -13.45 -19.72 -9.30
C PRO A 202 -13.15 -18.22 -9.31
N HIS A 203 -13.23 -17.53 -8.16
CA HIS A 203 -12.90 -16.11 -8.05
C HIS A 203 -11.40 -15.87 -7.89
N LEU A 204 -10.58 -16.89 -7.66
CA LEU A 204 -9.13 -16.76 -7.56
C LEU A 204 -8.53 -16.38 -8.92
N ILE A 205 -7.88 -15.22 -8.99
CA ILE A 205 -7.29 -14.72 -10.24
C ILE A 205 -5.75 -14.72 -10.24
N ALA A 206 -5.13 -14.75 -9.07
CA ALA A 206 -3.67 -14.77 -8.95
C ALA A 206 -3.23 -15.46 -7.66
N LYS A 207 -2.14 -16.24 -7.73
CA LYS A 207 -1.42 -16.78 -6.57
C LYS A 207 -0.09 -16.04 -6.40
N ILE A 208 0.30 -15.75 -5.17
CA ILE A 208 1.60 -15.15 -4.82
C ILE A 208 2.32 -16.12 -3.88
N LYS A 209 3.63 -16.29 -4.11
CA LYS A 209 4.50 -17.15 -3.29
C LYS A 209 5.44 -16.27 -2.48
N THR A 210 5.51 -16.55 -1.20
CA THR A 210 6.33 -15.82 -0.24
C THR A 210 7.37 -16.75 0.37
N TYR A 211 8.64 -16.37 0.28
CA TYR A 211 9.78 -17.23 0.61
C TYR A 211 10.47 -16.84 1.93
N HIS A 212 10.03 -15.75 2.55
CA HIS A 212 10.54 -15.32 3.83
C HIS A 212 10.48 -16.42 4.90
N LYS A 213 11.53 -16.53 5.72
CA LYS A 213 11.74 -17.69 6.60
C LYS A 213 10.91 -17.64 7.88
N THR A 214 10.62 -16.45 8.39
CA THR A 214 10.02 -16.22 9.71
C THR A 214 8.71 -15.45 9.63
N ILE A 215 8.71 -14.28 8.97
CA ILE A 215 7.50 -13.50 8.69
C ILE A 215 6.59 -14.26 7.71
N GLY A 216 5.34 -14.49 8.12
CA GLY A 216 4.37 -15.37 7.45
C GLY A 216 3.21 -14.65 6.77
N TYR A 217 3.47 -13.50 6.14
CA TYR A 217 2.46 -12.69 5.45
C TYR A 217 2.79 -12.52 3.97
N GLY A 218 1.86 -12.86 3.09
CA GLY A 218 2.02 -12.82 1.64
C GLY A 218 1.34 -11.61 0.99
N ALA A 219 0.41 -11.86 0.06
CA ALA A 219 -0.36 -10.85 -0.64
C ALA A 219 -1.06 -9.89 0.35
N ASP A 220 -0.72 -8.62 0.26
CA ASP A 220 -1.24 -7.60 1.17
C ASP A 220 -1.86 -6.43 0.40
N GLY A 221 -1.27 -5.24 0.40
CA GLY A 221 -1.76 -4.06 -0.30
C GLY A 221 -2.03 -4.26 -1.79
N LEU A 222 -3.10 -3.61 -2.28
CA LEU A 222 -3.53 -3.65 -3.68
C LEU A 222 -3.74 -2.24 -4.23
N CYS A 223 -3.22 -1.96 -5.43
CA CYS A 223 -3.57 -0.74 -6.15
C CYS A 223 -3.58 -0.95 -7.67
N PHE A 224 -4.25 -0.06 -8.40
CA PHE A 224 -4.26 -0.06 -9.86
C PHE A 224 -3.51 1.15 -10.41
N ASP A 225 -2.75 0.95 -11.49
CA ASP A 225 -2.29 2.06 -12.31
C ASP A 225 -3.39 2.55 -13.27
N THR A 226 -3.17 3.70 -13.90
CA THR A 226 -4.09 4.27 -14.91
C THR A 226 -4.23 3.44 -16.18
N LYS A 227 -3.37 2.42 -16.38
CA LYS A 227 -3.47 1.47 -17.49
C LYS A 227 -4.28 0.23 -17.11
N GLY A 228 -4.78 0.14 -15.88
CA GLY A 228 -5.58 -0.96 -15.38
C GLY A 228 -4.77 -2.20 -15.00
N ASN A 229 -3.45 -2.08 -14.81
CA ASN A 229 -2.63 -3.13 -14.21
C ASN A 229 -2.85 -3.14 -12.71
N LEU A 230 -3.02 -4.33 -12.13
CA LEU A 230 -3.10 -4.52 -10.68
C LEU A 230 -1.70 -4.74 -10.11
N PHE A 231 -1.37 -4.03 -9.05
CA PHE A 231 -0.16 -4.24 -8.26
C PHE A 231 -0.54 -4.81 -6.91
N CYS A 232 0.26 -5.76 -6.43
CA CYS A 232 0.07 -6.39 -5.14
C CYS A 232 1.39 -6.45 -4.39
N GLY A 233 1.38 -5.97 -3.14
CA GLY A 233 2.49 -6.11 -2.21
C GLY A 233 2.58 -7.56 -1.74
N ASN A 234 3.79 -8.10 -1.74
CA ASN A 234 4.12 -9.34 -1.04
C ASN A 234 4.87 -8.96 0.23
N PHE A 235 4.12 -8.89 1.33
CA PHE A 235 4.53 -8.27 2.59
C PHE A 235 5.92 -8.75 3.01
N ALA A 236 6.08 -10.06 3.26
CA ALA A 236 7.30 -10.55 3.90
C ALA A 236 8.52 -10.59 2.98
N ASP A 237 8.34 -10.71 1.67
CA ASP A 237 9.47 -10.70 0.73
C ASP A 237 9.88 -9.28 0.31
N GLY A 238 9.10 -8.25 0.63
CA GLY A 238 9.37 -6.87 0.19
C GLY A 238 9.31 -6.72 -1.33
N THR A 239 8.50 -7.53 -2.01
CA THR A 239 8.36 -7.51 -3.48
C THR A 239 7.00 -6.99 -3.90
N ILE A 240 6.89 -6.48 -5.13
CA ILE A 240 5.61 -6.10 -5.73
C ILE A 240 5.37 -6.93 -6.97
N HIS A 241 4.21 -7.56 -7.04
CA HIS A 241 3.72 -8.23 -8.23
C HIS A 241 2.95 -7.26 -9.13
N LYS A 242 3.12 -7.39 -10.46
CA LYS A 242 2.29 -6.74 -11.47
C LYS A 242 1.46 -7.79 -12.19
N ILE A 243 0.15 -7.59 -12.15
CA ILE A 243 -0.85 -8.43 -12.79
C ILE A 243 -1.48 -7.64 -13.93
N THR A 244 -1.49 -8.23 -15.12
CA THR A 244 -2.04 -7.61 -16.33
C THR A 244 -3.25 -8.37 -16.82
N PHE A 245 -4.12 -7.69 -17.58
CA PHE A 245 -5.38 -8.23 -18.06
C PHE A 245 -5.55 -8.04 -19.57
N ASP A 246 -6.31 -8.92 -20.21
CA ASP A 246 -6.78 -8.73 -21.59
C ASP A 246 -7.98 -7.76 -21.66
N GLY A 247 -8.49 -7.50 -22.86
CA GLY A 247 -9.67 -6.63 -23.08
C GLY A 247 -11.00 -7.19 -22.56
N ARG A 248 -11.02 -8.39 -22.00
CA ARG A 248 -12.16 -9.04 -21.33
C ARG A 248 -11.91 -9.18 -19.81
N ASP A 249 -10.93 -8.45 -19.30
CA ASP A 249 -10.44 -8.49 -17.92
C ASP A 249 -9.94 -9.88 -17.47
N ASN A 250 -9.56 -10.80 -18.35
CA ASN A 250 -8.89 -12.04 -17.93
C ASN A 250 -7.42 -11.77 -17.63
N VAL A 251 -6.87 -12.42 -16.59
CA VAL A 251 -5.45 -12.29 -16.26
C VAL A 251 -4.58 -12.84 -17.39
N THR A 252 -3.66 -12.01 -17.89
CA THR A 252 -2.69 -12.37 -18.93
C THR A 252 -1.29 -12.58 -18.39
N SER A 253 -0.94 -11.97 -17.25
CA SER A 253 0.34 -12.21 -16.58
C SER A 253 0.26 -11.92 -15.10
N ASN A 254 1.09 -12.60 -14.31
CA ASN A 254 1.44 -12.25 -12.94
C ASN A 254 2.97 -12.40 -12.82
N LYS A 255 3.68 -11.30 -12.58
CA LYS A 255 5.15 -11.29 -12.50
C LYS A 255 5.62 -10.38 -11.37
N ILE A 256 6.72 -10.72 -10.72
CA ILE A 256 7.42 -9.79 -9.84
C ILE A 256 7.88 -8.60 -10.70
N PHE A 257 7.40 -7.41 -10.33
CA PHE A 257 7.72 -6.14 -10.95
C PHE A 257 8.84 -5.42 -10.21
N VAL A 258 8.83 -5.47 -8.87
CA VAL A 258 9.88 -4.91 -8.02
C VAL A 258 10.40 -5.95 -7.06
N ASN A 259 11.73 -6.00 -6.96
CA ASN A 259 12.49 -6.70 -5.94
C ASN A 259 13.78 -5.89 -5.72
N ASP A 260 13.68 -4.83 -4.93
CA ASP A 260 14.78 -3.90 -4.64
C ASP A 260 15.18 -4.04 -3.17
N PRO A 261 16.48 -4.10 -2.85
CA PRO A 261 16.93 -4.28 -1.47
C PRO A 261 16.53 -3.13 -0.52
N LYS A 262 16.09 -1.98 -1.04
CA LYS A 262 15.51 -0.90 -0.23
C LYS A 262 14.14 -1.23 0.35
N MET A 263 13.45 -2.24 -0.18
CA MET A 263 12.17 -2.70 0.34
C MET A 263 12.38 -3.94 1.21
N LYS A 264 12.00 -3.85 2.48
CA LYS A 264 12.01 -4.99 3.42
C LYS A 264 10.61 -5.54 3.65
N CYS A 265 9.61 -4.70 3.45
CA CYS A 265 8.21 -5.03 3.42
C CYS A 265 7.50 -4.32 2.27
N ALA A 266 6.41 -4.91 1.79
CA ALA A 266 5.46 -4.29 0.88
C ALA A 266 4.05 -4.50 1.41
N ASP A 267 3.63 -3.64 2.33
CA ASP A 267 2.31 -3.67 2.98
C ASP A 267 1.30 -2.90 2.10
N GLY A 268 0.64 -1.86 2.63
CA GLY A 268 -0.27 -0.99 1.90
C GLY A 268 0.36 -0.33 0.67
N LEU A 269 -0.43 -0.29 -0.41
CA LEU A 269 -0.04 0.25 -1.71
C LEU A 269 -1.02 1.34 -2.16
N PHE A 270 -0.50 2.48 -2.58
CA PHE A 270 -1.30 3.54 -3.19
C PHE A 270 -0.67 4.03 -4.50
N CYS A 271 -1.39 3.93 -5.61
CA CYS A 271 -0.93 4.46 -6.89
C CYS A 271 -1.39 5.91 -7.08
N ASP A 272 -0.44 6.84 -7.26
CA ASP A 272 -0.73 8.21 -7.68
C ASP A 272 -1.22 8.21 -9.14
N PRO A 273 -2.51 8.52 -9.41
CA PRO A 273 -3.04 8.47 -10.77
C PRO A 273 -2.42 9.53 -11.70
N LYS A 274 -1.76 10.57 -11.16
CA LYS A 274 -1.11 11.60 -11.99
C LYS A 274 0.21 11.12 -12.57
N THR A 275 0.95 10.28 -11.85
CA THR A 275 2.31 9.88 -12.25
C THR A 275 2.50 8.38 -12.40
N ASN A 276 1.51 7.56 -11.99
CA ASN A 276 1.63 6.11 -11.80
C ASN A 276 2.80 5.69 -10.90
N ARG A 277 3.16 6.55 -9.93
CA ARG A 277 4.10 6.16 -8.88
C ARG A 277 3.31 5.46 -7.79
N ILE A 278 3.87 4.41 -7.22
CA ILE A 278 3.23 3.65 -6.14
C ILE A 278 3.93 4.03 -4.85
N LEU A 279 3.16 4.53 -3.88
CA LEU A 279 3.57 4.59 -2.48
C LEU A 279 3.49 3.18 -1.90
N VAL A 280 4.50 2.83 -1.12
CA VAL A 280 4.56 1.57 -0.39
C VAL A 280 4.84 1.86 1.06
N ALA A 281 3.99 1.34 1.95
CA ALA A 281 4.29 1.26 3.37
C ALA A 281 5.25 0.09 3.62
N ASP A 282 6.42 0.39 4.18
CA ASP A 282 7.43 -0.60 4.54
C ASP A 282 7.54 -0.67 6.06
N MET A 283 6.63 -1.45 6.64
CA MET A 283 6.47 -1.64 8.08
C MET A 283 7.77 -2.07 8.76
N VAL A 284 8.50 -3.01 8.14
CA VAL A 284 9.65 -3.68 8.76
C VAL A 284 10.77 -2.70 9.11
N GLN A 285 10.87 -1.57 8.41
CA GLN A 285 11.96 -0.62 8.60
C GLN A 285 11.49 0.82 8.84
N ASN A 286 10.23 1.03 9.24
CA ASN A 286 9.65 2.37 9.44
C ASN A 286 9.88 3.31 8.25
N ALA A 287 9.59 2.84 7.05
CA ALA A 287 9.85 3.60 5.83
C ALA A 287 8.63 3.71 4.92
N ILE A 288 8.62 4.80 4.13
CA ILE A 288 7.76 4.94 2.96
C ILE A 288 8.63 4.96 1.72
N GLN A 289 8.24 4.16 0.73
CA GLN A 289 8.92 4.05 -0.55
C GLN A 289 8.07 4.66 -1.65
N PHE A 290 8.72 5.22 -2.67
CA PHE A 290 8.17 5.38 -3.99
C PHE A 290 8.71 4.31 -4.92
N VAL A 291 7.80 3.65 -5.62
CA VAL A 291 8.09 2.80 -6.77
C VAL A 291 7.68 3.56 -8.03
N TYR A 292 8.62 3.73 -8.95
CA TYR A 292 8.41 4.42 -10.22
C TYR A 292 7.85 3.48 -11.29
N PRO A 293 7.25 4.00 -12.38
CA PRO A 293 6.71 3.18 -13.46
C PRO A 293 7.73 2.25 -14.15
N ASP A 294 9.03 2.55 -14.04
CA ASP A 294 10.13 1.73 -14.55
C ASP A 294 10.60 0.64 -13.55
N GLY A 295 10.02 0.60 -12.35
CA GLY A 295 10.34 -0.35 -11.29
C GLY A 295 11.45 0.12 -10.34
N SER A 296 12.03 1.32 -10.55
CA SER A 296 13.02 1.86 -9.63
C SER A 296 12.38 2.29 -8.30
N VAL A 297 13.15 2.17 -7.21
CA VAL A 297 12.68 2.45 -5.84
C VAL A 297 13.47 3.59 -5.20
N GLU A 298 12.75 4.55 -4.63
CA GLU A 298 13.26 5.65 -3.81
C GLU A 298 12.64 5.61 -2.41
N THR A 299 13.47 5.59 -1.37
CA THR A 299 13.01 5.78 0.01
C THR A 299 12.77 7.26 0.25
N ILE A 300 11.52 7.65 0.50
CA ILE A 300 11.16 9.06 0.68
C ILE A 300 11.18 9.54 2.12
N ALA A 301 10.94 8.65 3.06
CA ALA A 301 10.98 8.92 4.49
C ALA A 301 11.30 7.62 5.23
N MET A 302 12.10 7.72 6.28
CA MET A 302 12.49 6.61 7.13
C MET A 302 13.01 7.15 8.45
N ASN A 303 12.72 6.48 9.57
CA ASN A 303 13.33 6.75 10.87
C ASN A 303 13.67 5.45 11.61
N GLY A 304 14.36 5.58 12.75
CA GLY A 304 14.58 4.47 13.67
C GLY A 304 13.37 4.22 14.57
N ASP A 305 13.61 3.59 15.71
CA ASP A 305 12.62 3.37 16.76
C ASP A 305 12.04 4.70 17.28
N THR A 306 10.73 4.73 17.52
CA THR A 306 9.96 5.92 17.90
C THR A 306 8.66 5.51 18.61
N ASP A 307 8.12 6.37 19.46
CA ASP A 307 6.79 6.20 20.09
C ASP A 307 5.66 6.92 19.32
N GLY A 308 5.96 7.37 18.09
CA GLY A 308 5.07 8.19 17.28
C GLY A 308 4.76 9.61 17.80
N ALA A 309 5.21 10.05 18.98
CA ALA A 309 4.72 11.30 19.60
C ALA A 309 5.04 12.58 18.80
N ASP A 310 6.15 12.62 18.07
CA ASP A 310 6.50 13.72 17.15
C ASP A 310 5.98 13.51 15.71
N GLY A 311 5.23 12.42 15.50
CA GLY A 311 4.80 11.86 14.23
C GLY A 311 5.93 11.23 13.42
N GLY A 312 6.88 10.61 14.11
CA GLY A 312 7.70 9.54 13.55
C GLY A 312 6.85 8.48 12.86
N ILE A 313 7.46 7.76 11.92
CA ILE A 313 6.87 6.63 11.24
C ILE A 313 7.02 5.43 12.16
N ASP A 314 5.90 4.82 12.53
CA ASP A 314 5.87 3.78 13.56
C ASP A 314 5.12 2.56 13.02
N GLN A 315 5.88 1.65 12.41
CA GLN A 315 5.37 0.45 11.73
C GLN A 315 4.21 0.77 10.78
N PRO A 316 4.50 1.51 9.68
CA PRO A 316 3.46 1.97 8.77
C PRO A 316 2.85 0.78 8.03
N CYS A 317 1.51 0.71 8.01
CA CYS A 317 0.80 -0.31 7.23
C CYS A 317 0.16 0.26 5.96
N GLU A 318 -0.13 1.55 5.90
CA GLU A 318 -0.75 2.18 4.73
C GLU A 318 -0.24 3.61 4.53
N ALA A 319 -0.12 4.02 3.26
CA ALA A 319 0.20 5.41 2.93
C ALA A 319 -0.57 5.89 1.71
N ILE A 320 -1.26 7.03 1.84
CA ILE A 320 -2.07 7.63 0.76
C ILE A 320 -1.57 9.03 0.40
N LEU A 321 -1.84 9.46 -0.83
CA LEU A 321 -1.51 10.81 -1.30
C LEU A 321 -2.72 11.74 -1.24
N ARG A 322 -2.70 12.75 -0.36
CA ARG A 322 -3.66 13.85 -0.31
C ARG A 322 -3.00 15.15 -0.76
N GLY A 323 -3.23 15.53 -2.01
CA GLY A 323 -2.56 16.70 -2.59
C GLY A 323 -1.06 16.46 -2.74
N ASN A 324 -0.23 17.21 -2.01
CA ASN A 324 1.21 16.99 -1.92
C ASN A 324 1.62 16.37 -0.56
N GLU A 325 0.67 15.84 0.21
CA GLU A 325 0.94 15.19 1.50
C GLU A 325 0.84 13.68 1.35
N VAL A 326 1.89 12.96 1.75
CA VAL A 326 1.82 11.53 2.02
C VAL A 326 1.37 11.36 3.45
N ILE A 327 0.17 10.80 3.64
CA ILE A 327 -0.41 10.50 4.94
C ILE A 327 -0.11 9.04 5.24
N ILE A 328 0.32 8.77 6.46
CA ILE A 328 0.83 7.46 6.88
C ILE A 328 -0.01 6.99 8.08
N SER A 329 -0.55 5.78 7.96
CA SER A 329 -1.18 5.07 9.07
C SER A 329 -0.12 4.24 9.78
N ASN A 330 0.11 4.53 11.06
CA ASN A 330 1.10 3.87 11.90
C ASN A 330 0.41 2.77 12.71
N MET A 331 0.58 1.51 12.31
CA MET A 331 -0.14 0.41 12.93
C MET A 331 0.37 0.10 14.34
N ASP A 332 1.65 0.43 14.61
CA ASP A 332 2.33 0.14 15.87
C ASP A 332 2.25 -1.36 16.23
N TRP A 333 2.29 -2.27 15.25
CA TRP A 333 2.21 -3.72 15.43
C TRP A 333 3.60 -4.42 15.60
N PRO A 334 4.18 -4.55 16.81
CA PRO A 334 5.49 -5.18 17.02
C PRO A 334 5.48 -6.70 16.82
N PHE A 335 6.49 -7.20 16.09
CA PHE A 335 6.81 -8.62 15.96
C PHE A 335 8.30 -8.82 15.67
N GLU A 336 8.76 -10.07 15.61
CA GLU A 336 10.18 -10.36 15.36
C GLU A 336 10.62 -9.83 13.98
N GLY A 337 11.65 -8.97 13.98
CA GLY A 337 12.32 -8.50 12.77
C GLY A 337 11.98 -7.06 12.35
N VAL A 338 11.09 -6.37 13.05
CA VAL A 338 10.77 -4.95 12.81
C VAL A 338 11.57 -4.01 13.73
N VAL A 339 11.52 -2.70 13.45
CA VAL A 339 12.29 -1.67 14.18
C VAL A 339 11.76 -1.45 15.61
N ASN A 340 10.46 -1.15 15.77
CA ASN A 340 9.87 -0.92 17.09
C ASN A 340 9.50 -2.26 17.74
N THR A 341 9.64 -2.35 19.05
CA THR A 341 9.50 -3.64 19.77
C THR A 341 8.45 -3.61 20.88
N ALA A 342 7.79 -2.46 21.06
CA ALA A 342 6.73 -2.25 22.02
C ALA A 342 5.49 -1.70 21.33
N TRP A 343 4.37 -1.76 22.04
CA TRP A 343 3.17 -1.02 21.74
C TRP A 343 3.24 0.32 22.45
N ASP A 344 3.06 1.42 21.74
CA ASP A 344 3.30 2.76 22.23
C ASP A 344 2.04 3.64 22.24
N LYS A 345 2.12 4.70 23.05
CA LYS A 345 1.20 5.83 23.01
C LYS A 345 2.03 7.10 22.85
N PRO A 346 1.55 8.10 22.10
CA PRO A 346 0.21 8.22 21.53
C PRO A 346 0.02 7.44 20.21
N TYR A 347 -1.23 7.13 19.85
CA TYR A 347 -1.57 6.56 18.55
C TYR A 347 -1.67 7.67 17.51
N THR A 348 -1.00 7.53 16.37
CA THR A 348 -0.81 8.68 15.46
C THR A 348 -1.02 8.35 14.00
N LEU A 349 -1.36 9.40 13.24
CA LEU A 349 -1.12 9.46 11.81
C LEU A 349 0.04 10.42 11.55
N SER A 350 0.95 10.00 10.67
CA SER A 350 2.11 10.80 10.27
C SER A 350 1.90 11.43 8.89
N VAL A 351 2.63 12.50 8.61
CA VAL A 351 2.63 13.17 7.31
C VAL A 351 4.03 13.49 6.83
N VAL A 352 4.25 13.24 5.54
CA VAL A 352 5.43 13.67 4.79
C VAL A 352 5.01 14.58 3.65
N LYS A 353 5.53 15.81 3.61
CA LYS A 353 5.23 16.76 2.52
C LYS A 353 6.11 16.52 1.31
N LEU A 354 5.47 16.34 0.16
CA LEU A 354 6.07 16.37 -1.17
C LEU A 354 6.29 17.83 -1.62
N LYS A 355 7.38 18.07 -2.36
CA LYS A 355 7.79 19.43 -2.75
C LYS A 355 6.92 19.94 -3.88
#